data_AF-Q01UK5-F1
#
_entry.id   AF-Q01UK5-F1
#
_cell.length_a   1.000
_cell.length_b   1.000
_cell.length_c   1.000
_cell.angle_alpha   90.00
_cell.angle_beta   90.00
_cell.angle_gamma   90.00
#
_symmetry.space_group_name_H-M   'P 1'
#
loop_
_entity.id
_entity.type
_entity.pdbx_description
1 polymer ?
#
loop_
_entity_poly.entity_id
_entity_poly.type
_entity_poly.pdbx_seq_one_letter_code
_entity_poly.pdbx_strand_id
1 'polypeptide(L)'
;MATLRQINANRKNASKSTGPASPTGKRASSLNALKTGIHAESVVLPSEDPADRAALVAEYYARFRPTRPEERVYVDDIIQAEWLLRRLRRTETELNGFLLQECLFPDPDSPLGQAAARNPRVFSALQWRLNATRKARKDALAAIRELRENPIPAPAA
;
A
#
# COMPACT_ATOMS: atom_id res chain seq x y z
N MET A 1 1.00 27.16 16.93
CA MET A 1 2.03 27.88 16.15
C MET A 1 3.35 27.13 16.25
N ALA A 2 4.08 26.96 15.14
CA ALA A 2 5.39 26.29 15.17
C ALA A 2 6.43 27.18 15.86
N THR A 3 7.26 26.58 16.71
CA THR A 3 8.30 27.30 17.46
C THR A 3 9.47 27.72 16.56
N LEU A 4 10.22 28.75 16.95
CA LEU A 4 11.42 29.21 16.24
C LEU A 4 12.45 28.08 16.03
N ARG A 5 12.53 27.14 16.99
CA ARG A 5 13.38 25.94 16.87
C ARG A 5 12.90 25.02 15.74
N GLN A 6 11.60 24.80 15.60
CA GLN A 6 11.02 23.99 14.52
C GLN A 6 11.22 24.65 13.14
N ILE A 7 11.08 25.98 13.05
CA ILE A 7 11.30 26.73 11.80
C ILE A 7 12.77 26.62 11.34
N ASN A 8 13.72 26.80 12.27
CA ASN A 8 15.14 26.71 11.95
C ASN A 8 15.58 25.27 11.60
N ALA A 9 14.99 24.26 12.25
CA ALA A 9 15.22 22.86 11.89
C ALA A 9 14.68 22.54 10.49
N ASN A 10 13.46 23.00 10.15
CA ASN A 10 12.89 22.81 8.81
C ASN A 10 13.73 23.48 7.73
N ARG A 11 14.26 24.69 7.96
CA ARG A 11 15.17 25.36 7.01
C ARG A 11 16.46 24.56 6.78
N LYS A 12 17.07 24.02 7.85
CA LYS A 12 18.27 23.19 7.74
C LYS A 12 18.00 21.82 7.08
N ASN A 13 16.81 21.27 7.24
CA ASN A 13 16.43 20.01 6.60
C ASN A 13 16.08 20.23 5.12
N ALA A 14 15.42 21.34 4.80
CA ALA A 14 15.11 21.72 3.43
C ALA A 14 16.37 21.92 2.58
N SER A 15 17.43 22.53 3.13
CA SER A 15 18.70 22.67 2.41
C SER A 15 19.44 21.35 2.18
N LYS A 16 19.08 20.28 2.89
CA LYS A 16 19.61 18.91 2.70
C LYS A 16 18.72 18.04 1.81
N SER A 17 17.50 18.47 1.53
CA SER A 17 16.50 17.73 0.77
C SER A 17 16.31 18.37 -0.61
N THR A 18 17.33 18.28 -1.46
CA THR A 18 17.36 18.89 -2.80
C THR A 18 16.63 18.08 -3.87
N GLY A 19 15.82 17.11 -3.46
CA GLY A 19 15.20 16.16 -4.37
C GLY A 19 16.23 15.35 -5.18
N PRO A 20 15.78 14.49 -6.08
CA PRO A 20 16.69 13.74 -6.93
C PRO A 20 17.27 14.64 -8.03
N ALA A 21 18.58 14.86 -7.99
CA ALA A 21 19.30 15.66 -8.98
C ALA A 21 19.80 14.83 -10.18
N SER A 22 19.97 13.51 -10.02
CA SER A 22 20.47 12.63 -11.08
C SER A 22 19.36 12.18 -12.03
N PRO A 23 19.67 11.85 -13.30
CA PRO A 23 18.69 11.25 -14.23
C PRO A 23 18.06 9.97 -13.65
N THR A 24 18.84 9.15 -12.96
CA THR A 24 18.38 7.93 -12.27
C THR A 24 17.44 8.24 -11.12
N GLY A 25 17.78 9.22 -10.29
CA GLY A 25 16.94 9.68 -9.18
C GLY A 25 15.66 10.35 -9.66
N LYS A 26 15.73 11.12 -10.76
CA LYS A 26 14.56 11.74 -11.40
C LYS A 26 13.64 10.68 -11.97
N ARG A 27 14.18 9.62 -12.57
CA ARG A 27 13.38 8.47 -13.05
C ARG A 27 12.71 7.72 -11.90
N ALA A 28 13.43 7.47 -10.81
CA ALA A 28 12.85 6.89 -9.59
C ALA A 28 11.76 7.79 -8.97
N SER A 29 11.93 9.11 -9.03
CA SER A 29 10.96 10.08 -8.54
C SER A 29 9.80 10.34 -9.49
N SER A 30 9.98 10.18 -10.81
CA SER A 30 8.92 10.34 -11.80
C SER A 30 7.95 9.16 -11.75
N LEU A 31 8.46 7.96 -11.45
CA LEU A 31 7.62 6.80 -11.09
C LEU A 31 6.78 7.07 -9.83
N ASN A 32 7.31 7.85 -8.89
CA ASN A 32 6.57 8.32 -7.72
C ASN A 32 5.66 9.54 -8.01
N ALA A 33 5.65 10.11 -9.21
CA ALA A 33 4.80 11.24 -9.61
C ALA A 33 3.59 10.82 -10.46
N LEU A 34 3.57 9.58 -10.99
CA LEU A 34 2.40 8.88 -11.52
C LEU A 34 1.41 8.45 -10.39
N LYS A 35 1.23 9.36 -9.42
CA LYS A 35 0.43 9.24 -8.19
C LYS A 35 -1.02 9.66 -8.41
N THR A 36 -1.67 9.12 -9.43
CA THR A 36 -3.04 8.66 -9.24
C THR A 36 -2.92 7.16 -9.04
N GLY A 37 -3.38 6.66 -7.89
CA GLY A 37 -3.14 5.30 -7.38
C GLY A 37 -3.68 4.15 -8.25
N ILE A 38 -4.16 4.45 -9.46
CA ILE A 38 -4.73 3.53 -10.43
C ILE A 38 -3.72 3.18 -11.56
N HIS A 39 -2.70 4.02 -11.81
CA HIS A 39 -1.78 3.86 -12.95
C HIS A 39 -0.28 3.85 -12.58
N ALA A 40 0.09 3.41 -11.38
CA ALA A 40 1.49 3.13 -11.07
C ALA A 40 1.92 1.87 -11.84
N GLU A 41 2.72 2.05 -12.90
CA GLU A 41 3.11 1.01 -13.88
C GLU A 41 4.01 -0.12 -13.33
N SER A 42 4.08 -0.32 -12.00
CA SER A 42 4.46 -1.62 -11.44
C SER A 42 3.61 -1.95 -10.20
N VAL A 43 2.30 -2.13 -10.39
CA VAL A 43 1.46 -2.70 -9.33
C VAL A 43 1.93 -4.11 -8.96
N VAL A 44 2.54 -4.83 -9.90
CA VAL A 44 3.16 -6.14 -9.69
C VAL A 44 4.67 -5.96 -9.50
N LEU A 45 5.23 -6.54 -8.42
CA LEU A 45 6.67 -6.57 -8.18
C LEU A 45 7.35 -7.67 -9.02
N PRO A 46 8.67 -7.59 -9.27
CA PRO A 46 9.39 -8.66 -9.99
C PRO A 46 9.29 -10.05 -9.35
N SER A 47 8.99 -10.13 -8.05
CA SER A 47 8.81 -11.37 -7.28
C SER A 47 7.36 -11.90 -7.26
N GLU A 48 6.46 -11.25 -8.01
CA GLU A 48 5.04 -11.56 -8.10
C GLU A 48 4.67 -11.93 -9.54
N ASP A 49 3.64 -12.77 -9.69
CA ASP A 49 3.15 -13.18 -11.00
C ASP A 49 2.10 -12.18 -11.52
N PRO A 50 2.31 -11.55 -12.70
CA PRO A 50 1.30 -10.73 -13.34
C PRO A 50 -0.01 -11.48 -13.64
N ALA A 51 0.04 -12.79 -13.89
CA ALA A 51 -1.13 -13.62 -14.15
C ALA A 51 -2.05 -13.73 -12.93
N ASP A 52 -1.49 -13.85 -11.72
CA ASP A 52 -2.26 -13.84 -10.47
C ASP A 52 -3.04 -12.54 -10.28
N ARG A 53 -2.40 -11.41 -10.63
CA ARG A 53 -3.08 -10.11 -10.56
C ARG A 53 -4.16 -9.99 -11.63
N ALA A 54 -3.89 -10.45 -12.86
CA ALA A 54 -4.89 -10.45 -13.92
C ALA A 54 -6.12 -11.32 -13.56
N ALA A 55 -5.88 -12.48 -12.95
CA ALA A 55 -6.93 -13.36 -12.44
C ALA A 55 -7.76 -12.66 -11.34
N LEU A 56 -7.10 -11.98 -10.40
CA LEU A 56 -7.78 -11.21 -9.36
C LEU A 56 -8.65 -10.09 -9.94
N VAL A 57 -8.13 -9.34 -10.92
CA VAL A 57 -8.89 -8.30 -11.62
C VAL A 57 -10.13 -8.91 -12.29
N ALA A 58 -9.94 -9.99 -13.05
CA ALA A 58 -11.03 -10.66 -13.76
C ALA A 58 -12.11 -11.17 -12.80
N GLU A 59 -11.71 -11.79 -11.69
CA GLU A 59 -12.62 -12.29 -10.64
C GLU A 59 -13.51 -11.16 -10.09
N TYR A 60 -12.90 -10.05 -9.68
CA TYR A 60 -13.62 -8.93 -9.08
C TYR A 60 -14.50 -8.19 -10.08
N TYR A 61 -14.03 -7.98 -11.31
CA TYR A 61 -14.86 -7.37 -12.36
C TYR A 61 -16.04 -8.26 -12.76
N ALA A 62 -15.87 -9.59 -12.81
CA ALA A 62 -16.95 -10.53 -13.08
C ALA A 62 -18.00 -10.55 -11.95
N ARG A 63 -17.56 -10.41 -10.70
CA ARG A 63 -18.41 -10.36 -9.51
C ARG A 63 -19.19 -9.05 -9.42
N PHE A 64 -18.50 -7.91 -9.54
CA PHE A 64 -19.11 -6.61 -9.30
C PHE A 64 -19.84 -6.06 -10.53
N ARG A 65 -19.38 -6.35 -11.75
CA ARG A 65 -19.97 -5.86 -13.01
C ARG A 65 -20.25 -4.34 -12.96
N PRO A 66 -19.24 -3.50 -12.69
CA PRO A 66 -19.44 -2.06 -12.58
C PRO A 66 -19.91 -1.50 -13.93
N THR A 67 -21.09 -0.85 -13.94
CA THR A 67 -21.68 -0.26 -15.15
C THR A 67 -21.32 1.21 -15.29
N ARG A 68 -21.04 1.88 -14.16
CA ARG A 68 -20.75 3.31 -14.11
C ARG A 68 -19.29 3.59 -13.81
N PRO A 69 -18.73 4.72 -14.28
CA PRO A 69 -17.35 5.10 -13.98
C PRO A 69 -17.03 5.14 -12.48
N GLU A 70 -17.96 5.61 -11.67
CA GLU A 70 -17.76 5.79 -10.22
C GLU A 70 -17.71 4.43 -9.50
N GLU A 71 -18.46 3.43 -9.98
CA GLU A 71 -18.37 2.06 -9.47
C GLU A 71 -17.00 1.44 -9.78
N ARG A 72 -16.44 1.72 -10.97
CA ARG A 72 -15.13 1.18 -11.38
C ARG A 72 -14.02 1.62 -10.43
N VAL A 73 -14.04 2.88 -9.99
CA VAL A 73 -13.06 3.40 -9.01
C VAL A 73 -13.05 2.55 -7.75
N TYR A 74 -14.21 2.24 -7.18
CA TYR A 74 -14.29 1.41 -5.97
C TYR A 74 -13.94 -0.06 -6.22
N VAL A 75 -14.28 -0.62 -7.39
CA VAL A 75 -13.85 -1.98 -7.76
C VAL A 75 -12.32 -2.05 -7.85
N ASP A 76 -11.68 -1.07 -8.48
CA ASP A 76 -10.23 -0.97 -8.60
C ASP A 76 -9.56 -0.82 -7.23
N ASP A 77 -10.12 0.00 -6.34
CA ASP A 77 -9.63 0.16 -4.95
C ASP A 77 -9.72 -1.15 -4.15
N ILE A 78 -10.81 -1.90 -4.32
CA ILE A 78 -10.97 -3.21 -3.68
C ILE A 78 -9.89 -4.18 -4.17
N ILE A 79 -9.68 -4.26 -5.49
CA ILE A 79 -8.65 -5.13 -6.11
C ILE A 79 -7.27 -4.73 -5.61
N GLN A 80 -6.96 -3.44 -5.60
CA GLN A 80 -5.68 -2.92 -5.16
C GLN A 80 -5.43 -3.25 -3.68
N ALA A 81 -6.43 -3.05 -2.82
CA ALA A 81 -6.31 -3.36 -1.42
C ALA A 81 -6.16 -4.87 -1.18
N GLU A 82 -6.88 -5.71 -1.93
CA GLU A 82 -6.73 -7.17 -1.84
C GLU A 82 -5.33 -7.63 -2.27
N TRP A 83 -4.82 -7.11 -3.39
CA TRP A 83 -3.46 -7.39 -3.86
C TRP A 83 -2.40 -6.98 -2.82
N LEU A 84 -2.54 -5.77 -2.25
CA LEU A 84 -1.65 -5.30 -1.19
C LEU A 84 -1.74 -6.14 0.09
N LEU A 85 -2.93 -6.62 0.48
CA LEU A 85 -3.06 -7.50 1.64
C LEU A 85 -2.37 -8.84 1.43
N ARG A 86 -2.46 -9.43 0.23
CA ARG A 86 -1.73 -10.67 -0.12
C ARG A 86 -0.23 -10.44 -0.01
N ARG A 87 0.28 -9.35 -0.58
CA ARG A 87 1.69 -8.94 -0.48
C ARG A 87 2.14 -8.76 0.97
N LEU A 88 1.41 -7.95 1.75
CA LEU A 88 1.80 -7.61 3.12
C LEU A 88 1.82 -8.84 4.03
N ARG A 89 0.91 -9.79 3.84
CA ARG A 89 0.92 -11.08 4.57
C ARG A 89 2.15 -11.90 4.22
N ARG A 90 2.48 -12.01 2.93
CA ARG A 90 3.69 -12.70 2.47
C ARG A 90 4.94 -12.03 3.03
N THR A 91 5.01 -10.70 2.98
CA THR A 91 6.11 -9.91 3.56
C THR A 91 6.25 -10.14 5.07
N GLU A 92 5.15 -10.29 5.81
CA GLU A 92 5.21 -10.60 7.25
C GLU A 92 5.88 -11.96 7.51
N THR A 93 5.50 -13.00 6.76
CA THR A 93 6.12 -14.33 6.86
C THR A 93 7.59 -14.29 6.48
N GLU A 94 7.93 -13.66 5.34
CA GLU A 94 9.32 -13.55 4.86
C GLU A 94 10.20 -12.74 5.83
N LEU A 95 9.68 -11.64 6.39
CA LEU A 95 10.39 -10.84 7.37
C LEU A 95 10.71 -11.65 8.63
N ASN A 96 9.73 -12.40 9.16
CA ASN A 96 9.97 -13.24 10.34
C ASN A 96 11.04 -14.31 10.05
N GLY A 97 10.98 -14.96 8.88
CA GLY A 97 12.00 -15.94 8.46
C GLY A 97 13.39 -15.33 8.32
N PHE A 98 13.49 -14.19 7.65
CA PHE A 98 14.76 -13.46 7.46
C PHE A 98 15.38 -13.06 8.80
N LEU A 99 14.60 -12.46 9.71
CA LEU A 99 15.08 -12.04 11.02
C LEU A 99 15.50 -13.23 11.89
N LEU A 100 14.83 -14.37 11.78
CA LEU A 100 15.24 -15.60 12.47
C LEU A 100 16.56 -16.16 11.94
N GLN A 101 16.80 -16.10 10.64
CA GLN A 101 18.07 -16.53 10.04
C GLN A 101 19.25 -15.67 10.52
N GLU A 102 19.03 -14.38 10.75
CA GLU A 102 20.05 -13.48 11.30
C GLU A 102 20.25 -13.62 12.83
N CYS A 103 19.42 -14.41 13.51
CA CYS A 103 19.56 -14.64 14.95
C CYS A 103 20.66 -15.66 15.24
N LEU A 104 21.78 -15.19 15.82
CA LEU A 104 22.84 -16.07 16.34
C LEU A 104 22.37 -17.00 17.48
N PHE A 105 21.35 -16.59 18.25
CA PHE A 105 20.80 -17.35 19.36
C PHE A 105 19.27 -17.33 19.30
N PRO A 106 18.63 -18.18 18.48
CA PRO A 106 17.18 -18.26 18.40
C PRO A 106 16.61 -18.82 19.70
N ASP A 107 15.56 -18.17 20.22
CA ASP A 107 14.79 -18.68 21.35
C ASP A 107 13.86 -19.81 20.86
N PRO A 108 14.00 -21.05 21.35
CA PRO A 108 13.19 -22.18 20.91
C PRO A 108 11.71 -22.05 21.33
N ASP A 109 11.43 -21.35 22.42
CA ASP A 109 10.08 -21.21 22.97
C ASP A 109 9.34 -19.99 22.38
N SER A 110 10.08 -19.00 21.87
CA SER A 110 9.51 -17.73 21.37
C SER A 110 10.14 -17.21 20.07
N PRO A 111 10.26 -18.01 19.00
CA PRO A 111 10.95 -17.60 17.77
C PRO A 111 10.29 -16.38 17.09
N LEU A 112 8.95 -16.35 17.03
CA LEU A 112 8.23 -15.22 16.43
C LEU A 112 8.29 -13.95 17.31
N GLY A 113 8.19 -14.12 18.63
CA GLY A 113 8.31 -13.02 19.59
C GLY A 113 9.69 -12.38 19.54
N GLN A 114 10.74 -13.20 19.42
CA GLN A 114 12.11 -12.73 19.31
C GLN A 114 12.34 -11.92 18.03
N ALA A 115 11.87 -12.39 16.88
CA ALA A 115 11.98 -11.66 15.61
C ALA A 115 11.32 -10.27 15.70
N ALA A 116 10.10 -10.21 16.25
CA ALA A 116 9.39 -8.95 16.46
C ALA A 116 10.11 -8.03 17.46
N ALA A 117 10.65 -8.57 18.55
CA ALA A 117 11.37 -7.80 19.57
C ALA A 117 12.69 -7.20 19.05
N ARG A 118 13.37 -7.86 18.10
CA ARG A 118 14.60 -7.31 17.48
C ARG A 118 14.32 -6.13 16.55
N ASN A 119 13.16 -6.11 15.90
CA ASN A 119 12.80 -5.06 14.93
C ASN A 119 11.38 -4.51 15.14
N PRO A 120 11.08 -3.93 16.32
CA PRO A 120 9.72 -3.57 16.71
C PRO A 120 9.14 -2.46 15.83
N ARG A 121 9.98 -1.55 15.31
CA ARG A 121 9.55 -0.47 14.41
C ARG A 121 9.08 -1.00 13.06
N VAL A 122 9.82 -1.93 12.47
CA VAL A 122 9.45 -2.54 11.17
C VAL A 122 8.18 -3.35 11.33
N PHE A 123 8.09 -4.14 12.41
CA PHE A 123 6.89 -4.93 12.71
C PHE A 123 5.66 -4.02 12.90
N SER A 124 5.79 -2.96 13.69
CA SER A 124 4.71 -1.99 13.93
C SER A 124 4.28 -1.26 12.66
N ALA A 125 5.23 -0.87 11.81
CA ALA A 125 4.94 -0.25 10.53
C ALA A 125 4.21 -1.21 9.57
N LEU A 126 4.59 -2.49 9.55
CA LEU A 126 3.93 -3.51 8.75
C LEU A 126 2.49 -3.74 9.23
N GLN A 127 2.29 -3.88 10.54
CA GLN A 127 0.97 -4.02 11.15
C GLN A 127 0.08 -2.81 10.87
N TRP A 128 0.62 -1.59 10.96
CA TRP A 128 -0.12 -0.39 10.62
C TRP A 128 -0.56 -0.39 9.14
N ARG A 129 0.33 -0.77 8.21
CA ARG A 129 -0.01 -0.91 6.79
C ARG A 129 -1.10 -1.95 6.57
N LEU A 130 -1.00 -3.12 7.19
CA LEU A 130 -2.05 -4.16 7.12
C LEU A 130 -3.41 -3.62 7.57
N ASN A 131 -3.46 -2.94 8.71
CA ASN A 131 -4.69 -2.38 9.24
C ASN A 131 -5.26 -1.27 8.36
N ALA A 132 -4.41 -0.36 7.87
CA ALA A 132 -4.81 0.70 6.95
C ALA A 132 -5.37 0.11 5.64
N THR A 133 -4.73 -0.90 5.05
CA THR A 133 -5.21 -1.55 3.83
C THR A 133 -6.51 -2.33 4.05
N ARG A 134 -6.67 -3.02 5.19
CA ARG A 134 -7.95 -3.66 5.55
C ARG A 134 -9.08 -2.65 5.67
N LYS A 135 -8.80 -1.51 6.30
CA LYS A 135 -9.75 -0.41 6.41
C LYS A 135 -10.12 0.14 5.03
N ALA A 136 -9.13 0.45 4.18
CA ALA A 136 -9.38 0.93 2.82
C ALA A 136 -10.28 -0.03 2.02
N ARG A 137 -10.00 -1.35 2.08
CA ARG A 137 -10.85 -2.36 1.43
C ARG A 137 -12.28 -2.36 1.96
N LYS A 138 -12.46 -2.26 3.29
CA LYS A 138 -13.78 -2.19 3.93
C LYS A 138 -14.53 -0.93 3.51
N ASP A 139 -13.86 0.20 3.49
CA ASP A 139 -14.44 1.49 3.13
C ASP A 139 -14.85 1.50 1.64
N ALA A 140 -14.04 0.94 0.73
CA ALA A 140 -14.38 0.81 -0.68
C ALA A 140 -15.58 -0.12 -0.93
N LEU A 141 -15.67 -1.24 -0.19
CA LEU A 141 -16.83 -2.12 -0.21
C LEU A 141 -18.11 -1.44 0.29
N ALA A 142 -17.99 -0.57 1.30
CA ALA A 142 -19.12 0.22 1.78
C ALA A 142 -19.53 1.28 0.75
N ALA A 143 -18.57 1.97 0.15
CA ALA A 143 -18.81 3.04 -0.82
C ALA A 143 -19.47 2.52 -2.10
N ILE A 144 -19.06 1.37 -2.65
CA ILE A 144 -19.74 0.78 -3.82
C ILE A 144 -21.18 0.37 -3.50
N ARG A 145 -21.44 -0.09 -2.27
CA ARG A 145 -22.80 -0.42 -1.82
C ARG A 145 -23.66 0.85 -1.72
N GLU A 146 -23.13 1.89 -1.10
CA GLU A 146 -23.80 3.18 -0.98
C GLU A 146 -24.09 3.80 -2.35
N LEU A 147 -23.14 3.76 -3.29
CA LEU A 147 -23.33 4.28 -4.64
C LEU A 147 -24.43 3.55 -5.43
N ARG A 148 -24.64 2.26 -5.13
CA ARG A 148 -25.72 1.46 -5.73
C ARG A 148 -27.07 1.75 -5.13
N GLU A 149 -27.12 1.94 -3.81
CA GLU A 149 -28.33 2.32 -3.09
C GLU A 149 -28.73 3.78 -3.40
N ASN A 150 -27.75 4.67 -3.53
CA ASN A 150 -27.89 6.11 -3.74
C ASN A 150 -27.09 6.58 -4.97
N PRO A 151 -27.61 6.34 -6.19
CA PRO A 151 -26.91 6.66 -7.43
C PRO A 151 -26.72 8.17 -7.62
N ILE A 152 -25.50 8.59 -8.00
CA ILE A 152 -25.24 9.98 -8.43
C ILE A 152 -26.08 10.27 -9.69
N PRO A 153 -26.90 11.35 -9.70
CA PRO A 153 -27.70 11.71 -10.86
C PRO A 153 -26.81 11.99 -12.08
N ALA A 154 -27.26 11.57 -13.26
CA ALA A 154 -26.61 11.99 -14.51
C ALA A 154 -26.72 13.52 -14.65
N PRO A 155 -25.70 14.20 -15.22
CA PRO A 155 -25.82 15.61 -15.54
C PRO A 155 -27.04 15.84 -16.45
N ALA A 156 -27.83 16.87 -16.14
CA ALA A 156 -28.93 17.29 -17.01
C ALA A 156 -28.37 17.67 -18.39
N ALA A 157 -29.02 17.16 -19.44
CA ALA A 157 -28.65 17.38 -20.84
C ALA A 157 -28.76 18.85 -21.26
#